data_AF-A0A7X7V9N8-F1
#
_entry.id   AF-A0A7X7V9N8-F1
#
_cell.length_a   1.000
_cell.length_b   1.000
_cell.length_c   1.000
_cell.angle_alpha   90.00
_cell.angle_beta   90.00
_cell.angle_gamma   90.00
#
_symmetry.space_group_name_H-M   'P 1'
#
loop_
_entity.id
_entity.type
_entity.pdbx_description
1 polymer ?
#
loop_
_entity_poly.entity_id
_entity_poly.type
_entity_poly.pdbx_seq_one_letter_code
_entity_poly.pdbx_strand_id
1 'polypeptide(L)'
;MPQPVSDSHALYEVLFVCTGNICRSAYAEIVAQAAGLSCVRFASAGVYAVTGAGLCPQMAVFVDGRGDPTTHHARQLTRAMMEQADLVIAMGTDHRRFILDEWPTLARKTFLIGQVARQLADLPPA
;
A
#
# COMPACT_ATOMS: atom_id res chain seq x y z
N MET A 1 39.73 15.20 1.30
CA MET A 1 38.86 14.32 0.48
C MET A 1 37.42 14.70 0.79
N PRO A 2 36.66 15.28 -0.15
CA PRO A 2 35.24 15.50 0.08
C PRO A 2 34.58 14.12 0.20
N GLN A 3 33.86 13.91 1.30
CA GLN A 3 33.04 12.71 1.52
C GLN A 3 31.88 12.73 0.52
N PRO A 4 31.45 11.58 -0.02
CA PRO A 4 30.25 11.53 -0.85
C PRO A 4 29.04 11.96 -0.01
N VAL A 5 28.34 13.00 -0.49
CA VAL A 5 27.07 13.44 0.07
C VAL A 5 26.05 12.33 -0.11
N SER A 6 25.45 11.92 1.00
CA SER A 6 24.37 10.93 1.09
C SER A 6 23.08 11.55 0.53
N ASP A 7 22.70 11.18 -0.68
CA ASP A 7 21.32 11.32 -1.16
C ASP A 7 20.49 10.11 -0.68
N SER A 8 20.31 9.99 0.64
CA SER A 8 19.18 9.23 1.20
C SER A 8 17.98 10.16 1.26
N HIS A 9 17.33 10.41 0.13
CA HIS A 9 15.91 10.75 0.21
C HIS A 9 15.21 9.52 0.79
N ALA A 10 14.79 9.60 2.05
CA ALA A 10 13.99 8.54 2.65
C ALA A 10 12.79 8.27 1.71
N LEU A 11 12.72 7.05 1.18
CA LEU A 11 11.67 6.66 0.23
C LEU A 11 10.31 6.84 0.91
N TYR A 12 9.43 7.61 0.27
CA TYR A 12 8.05 7.81 0.73
C TYR A 12 7.32 6.47 0.70
N GLU A 13 6.74 6.02 1.80
CA GLU A 13 6.08 4.72 1.87
C GLU A 13 4.55 4.82 1.80
N VAL A 14 3.98 4.12 0.82
CA VAL A 14 2.54 3.96 0.67
C VAL A 14 2.14 2.53 1.04
N LEU A 15 1.27 2.39 2.03
CA LEU A 15 0.75 1.12 2.51
C LEU A 15 -0.72 0.93 2.10
N PHE A 16 -0.99 -0.09 1.30
CA PHE A 16 -2.35 -0.50 0.96
C PHE A 16 -2.92 -1.49 1.98
N VAL A 17 -4.14 -1.27 2.46
CA VAL A 17 -4.77 -2.14 3.47
C VAL A 17 -6.11 -2.69 3.00
N CYS A 18 -6.27 -4.01 3.07
CA CYS A 18 -7.57 -4.66 2.93
C CYS A 18 -7.81 -5.71 4.03
N THR A 19 -8.72 -6.66 3.81
CA THR A 19 -9.03 -7.72 4.79
C THR A 19 -7.94 -8.80 4.80
N GLY A 20 -7.89 -9.65 3.76
CA GLY A 20 -7.05 -10.84 3.71
C GLY A 20 -5.64 -10.62 3.15
N ASN A 21 -5.34 -9.44 2.62
CA ASN A 21 -4.13 -9.16 1.85
C ASN A 21 -3.89 -10.09 0.66
N ILE A 22 -4.92 -10.66 0.03
CA ILE A 22 -4.77 -11.58 -1.12
C ILE A 22 -5.43 -11.08 -2.41
N CYS A 23 -6.23 -10.01 -2.36
CA CYS A 23 -6.92 -9.47 -3.54
C CYS A 23 -6.55 -8.00 -3.77
N ARG A 24 -7.33 -7.07 -3.18
CA ARG A 24 -7.28 -5.63 -3.49
C ARG A 24 -5.95 -4.96 -3.15
N SER A 25 -5.46 -5.13 -1.92
CA SER A 25 -4.21 -4.49 -1.48
C SER A 25 -2.98 -5.13 -2.12
N ALA A 26 -3.00 -6.45 -2.31
CA ALA A 26 -1.95 -7.20 -3.01
C ALA A 26 -1.81 -6.75 -4.47
N TYR A 27 -2.94 -6.66 -5.19
CA TYR A 27 -3.00 -6.13 -6.55
C TYR A 27 -2.40 -4.73 -6.64
N ALA A 28 -2.80 -3.83 -5.73
CA ALA A 28 -2.32 -2.45 -5.72
C ALA A 28 -0.80 -2.37 -5.48
N GLU A 29 -0.25 -3.16 -4.55
CA GLU A 29 1.19 -3.23 -4.32
C GLU A 29 1.93 -3.69 -5.58
N ILE A 30 1.54 -4.81 -6.19
CA ILE A 30 2.22 -5.38 -7.36
C ILE A 30 2.25 -4.37 -8.52
N VAL A 31 1.09 -3.81 -8.86
CA VAL A 31 0.97 -2.88 -9.99
C VAL A 31 1.71 -1.56 -9.70
N ALA A 32 1.64 -1.04 -8.48
CA ALA A 32 2.32 0.21 -8.12
C ALA A 32 3.84 0.04 -8.08
N GLN A 33 4.35 -1.09 -7.60
CA GLN A 33 5.78 -1.39 -7.63
C GLN A 33 6.31 -1.48 -9.06
N ALA A 34 5.58 -2.15 -9.94
CA ALA A 34 5.97 -2.28 -11.34
C ALA A 34 5.88 -0.97 -12.15
N ALA A 35 5.08 0.00 -11.70
CA ALA A 35 5.09 1.36 -12.26
C ALA A 35 6.44 2.09 -12.03
N GLY A 36 7.29 1.59 -11.13
CA GLY A 36 8.71 1.97 -11.06
C GLY A 36 8.99 3.37 -10.53
N LEU A 37 8.19 3.86 -9.58
CA LEU A 37 8.39 5.19 -8.99
C LEU A 37 9.59 5.17 -8.02
N SER A 38 10.74 5.66 -8.49
CA SER A 38 12.04 5.55 -7.81
C SER A 38 12.12 6.17 -6.41
N CYS A 39 11.24 7.12 -6.07
CA CYS A 39 11.17 7.78 -4.77
C CYS A 39 10.07 7.25 -3.84
N VAL A 40 9.29 6.25 -4.28
CA VAL A 40 8.14 5.73 -3.54
C VAL A 40 8.29 4.22 -3.34
N ARG A 41 8.18 3.78 -2.09
CA ARG A 41 8.06 2.37 -1.74
C ARG A 41 6.58 2.02 -1.57
N PHE A 42 6.12 0.99 -2.25
CA PHE A 42 4.77 0.46 -2.10
C PHE A 42 4.79 -0.82 -1.28
N ALA A 43 3.90 -0.91 -0.31
CA ALA A 43 3.68 -2.08 0.53
C ALA A 43 2.18 -2.38 0.66
N SER A 44 1.84 -3.59 1.10
CA SER A 44 0.47 -3.93 1.47
C SER A 44 0.35 -4.87 2.66
N ALA A 45 -0.79 -4.79 3.34
CA ALA A 45 -1.14 -5.59 4.50
C ALA A 45 -2.65 -5.86 4.62
N GLY A 46 -3.04 -6.77 5.50
CA GLY A 46 -4.42 -7.14 5.76
C GLY A 46 -4.77 -7.03 7.24
N VAL A 47 -5.95 -6.49 7.56
CA VAL A 47 -6.45 -6.44 8.96
C VAL A 47 -6.76 -7.84 9.52
N TYR A 48 -7.06 -8.79 8.65
CA TYR A 48 -7.23 -10.22 8.94
C TYR A 48 -6.53 -11.02 7.84
N ALA A 49 -5.21 -10.88 7.75
CA ALA A 49 -4.46 -11.39 6.62
C ALA A 49 -4.39 -12.91 6.61
N VAL A 50 -4.40 -13.48 5.40
CA VAL A 50 -4.10 -14.90 5.18
C VAL A 50 -2.58 -15.06 5.07
N THR A 51 -1.87 -14.83 6.17
CA THR A 51 -0.40 -14.66 6.20
C THR A 51 0.34 -15.75 5.40
N GLY A 52 1.25 -15.33 4.53
CA GLY A 52 2.05 -16.19 3.67
C GLY A 52 1.39 -16.59 2.34
N ALA A 53 0.07 -16.43 2.20
CA ALA A 53 -0.63 -16.71 0.95
C ALA A 53 -0.20 -15.75 -0.17
N GLY A 54 -0.12 -16.26 -1.39
CA GLY A 54 0.10 -15.44 -2.58
C GLY A 54 -1.15 -14.67 -3.01
N LEU A 55 -1.03 -13.98 -4.15
CA LEU A 55 -2.18 -13.32 -4.78
C LEU A 55 -3.27 -14.34 -5.14
N CYS A 56 -4.52 -14.00 -4.84
CA CYS A 56 -5.69 -14.78 -5.21
C CYS A 56 -5.74 -15.01 -6.74
N PRO A 57 -5.98 -16.24 -7.21
CA PRO A 57 -5.99 -16.55 -8.65
C PRO A 57 -6.94 -15.68 -9.48
N GLN A 58 -8.11 -15.36 -8.93
CA GLN A 58 -9.09 -14.47 -9.57
C GLN A 58 -8.57 -13.04 -9.72
N MET A 59 -7.60 -12.63 -8.90
CA MET A 59 -6.98 -11.31 -8.98
C MET A 59 -5.74 -11.31 -9.88
N ALA A 60 -5.06 -12.46 -10.00
CA ALA A 60 -3.86 -12.62 -10.83
C ALA A 60 -4.11 -12.32 -12.31
N VAL A 61 -5.29 -12.63 -12.83
CA VAL A 61 -5.67 -12.32 -14.23
C VAL A 61 -5.65 -10.82 -14.54
N PHE A 62 -5.82 -9.96 -13.54
CA PHE A 62 -5.81 -8.50 -13.74
C PHE A 62 -4.41 -7.89 -13.61
N VAL A 63 -3.43 -8.65 -13.11
CA VAL A 63 -2.02 -8.23 -13.04
C VAL A 63 -1.35 -8.32 -14.40
N ASP A 64 -1.90 -9.10 -15.34
CA ASP A 64 -1.29 -9.44 -16.62
C ASP A 64 -0.64 -8.25 -17.34
N GLY A 65 0.67 -8.36 -17.59
CA GLY A 65 1.52 -7.35 -18.21
C GLY A 65 1.90 -6.12 -17.36
N ARG A 66 1.39 -6.02 -16.12
CA ARG A 66 1.62 -4.87 -15.22
C ARG A 66 2.49 -5.17 -14.02
N GLY A 67 2.94 -6.41 -13.83
CA GLY A 67 3.78 -6.82 -12.69
C GLY A 67 3.86 -8.34 -12.57
N ASP A 68 4.58 -8.83 -11.56
CA ASP A 68 4.72 -10.27 -11.29
C ASP A 68 3.88 -10.67 -10.05
N PRO A 69 2.81 -11.48 -10.21
CA PRO A 69 1.95 -11.88 -9.11
C PRO A 69 2.62 -12.82 -8.10
N THR A 70 3.76 -13.43 -8.45
CA THR A 70 4.48 -14.37 -7.58
C THR A 70 5.33 -13.66 -6.51
N THR A 71 5.58 -12.37 -6.68
CA THR A 71 6.39 -11.55 -5.75
C THR A 71 5.66 -11.20 -4.45
N HIS A 72 4.35 -11.40 -4.39
CA HIS A 72 3.52 -11.00 -3.27
C HIS A 72 3.28 -12.13 -2.27
N HIS A 73 3.43 -11.81 -0.99
CA HIS A 73 2.97 -12.64 0.12
C HIS A 73 2.15 -11.80 1.10
N ALA A 74 0.99 -12.33 1.47
CA ALA A 74 0.08 -11.70 2.40
C ALA A 74 0.73 -11.53 3.78
N ARG A 75 0.54 -10.35 4.38
CA ARG A 75 1.09 -9.95 5.68
C ARG A 75 -0.01 -9.40 6.57
N GLN A 76 0.00 -9.81 7.83
CA GLN A 76 -0.85 -9.23 8.87
C GLN A 76 -0.46 -7.77 9.09
N LEU A 77 -1.46 -6.89 9.12
CA LEU A 77 -1.26 -5.49 9.44
C LEU A 77 -0.74 -5.37 10.88
N THR A 78 0.35 -4.63 11.03
CA THR A 78 0.95 -4.32 12.33
C THR A 78 1.06 -2.82 12.52
N ARG A 79 1.14 -2.40 13.78
CA ARG A 79 1.37 -1.00 14.13
C ARG A 79 2.68 -0.46 13.55
N ALA A 80 3.75 -1.27 13.53
CA ALA A 80 5.05 -0.85 13.00
C ALA A 80 4.97 -0.51 11.51
N MET A 81 4.29 -1.32 10.70
CA MET A 81 4.04 -1.01 9.27
C MET A 81 3.27 0.31 9.11
N MET A 82 2.26 0.51 9.96
CA MET A 82 1.48 1.74 9.94
C MET A 82 2.28 2.96 10.38
N GLU A 83 3.18 2.83 11.35
CA GLU A 83 4.06 3.91 11.80
C GLU A 83 5.10 4.26 10.72
N GLN A 84 5.65 3.26 10.04
CA GLN A 84 6.61 3.40 8.94
C GLN A 84 6.01 4.02 7.67
N ALA A 85 4.75 3.73 7.36
CA ALA A 85 4.08 4.28 6.18
C ALA A 85 3.86 5.80 6.29
N ASP A 86 4.20 6.56 5.26
CA ASP A 86 3.87 7.99 5.17
C ASP A 86 2.42 8.21 4.74
N LEU A 87 1.88 7.28 3.94
CA LEU A 87 0.49 7.26 3.48
C LEU A 87 -0.10 5.86 3.59
N VAL A 88 -1.28 5.75 4.17
CA VAL A 88 -2.05 4.51 4.27
C VAL A 88 -3.33 4.64 3.45
N ILE A 89 -3.54 3.70 2.54
CA ILE A 89 -4.70 3.65 1.66
C ILE A 89 -5.53 2.41 1.98
N ALA A 90 -6.64 2.64 2.68
CA ALA A 90 -7.63 1.63 3.01
C ALA A 90 -8.56 1.35 1.82
N MET A 91 -8.73 0.07 1.49
CA MET A 91 -9.57 -0.40 0.38
C MET A 91 -11.07 -0.42 0.69
N GLY A 92 -11.49 0.12 1.83
CA GLY A 92 -12.87 0.10 2.31
C GLY A 92 -13.02 0.83 3.65
N THR A 93 -14.24 1.31 3.93
CA THR A 93 -14.58 2.04 5.16
C THR A 93 -14.30 1.22 6.41
N ASP A 94 -14.58 -0.08 6.37
CA ASP A 94 -14.39 -0.99 7.51
C ASP A 94 -12.91 -1.16 7.84
N HIS A 95 -12.02 -1.17 6.84
CA HIS A 95 -10.57 -1.22 7.10
C HIS A 95 -10.08 0.07 7.75
N ARG A 96 -10.56 1.23 7.27
CA ARG A 96 -10.22 2.51 7.90
C ARG A 96 -10.76 2.57 9.32
N ARG A 97 -12.00 2.14 9.54
CA ARG A 97 -12.59 2.07 10.88
C ARG A 97 -11.76 1.18 11.81
N PHE A 98 -11.44 -0.05 11.39
CA PHE A 98 -10.57 -0.95 12.15
C PHE A 98 -9.26 -0.27 12.55
N ILE A 99 -8.58 0.37 11.59
CA ILE A 99 -7.33 1.11 11.85
C ILE A 99 -7.52 2.20 12.89
N LEU A 100 -8.61 2.96 12.83
CA LEU A 100 -8.86 4.09 13.73
C LEU A 100 -9.32 3.64 15.12
N ASP A 101 -10.01 2.50 15.21
CA ASP A 101 -10.40 1.90 16.48
C ASP A 101 -9.15 1.36 17.21
N GLU A 102 -8.21 0.75 16.49
CA GLU A 102 -6.94 0.23 17.04
C GLU A 102 -5.89 1.32 17.29
N TRP A 103 -5.68 2.23 16.32
CA TRP A 103 -4.63 3.25 16.33
C TRP A 103 -5.17 4.65 15.93
N PRO A 104 -5.96 5.31 16.80
CA PRO A 104 -6.59 6.59 16.49
C PRO A 104 -5.59 7.69 16.06
N THR A 105 -4.37 7.67 16.59
CA THR A 105 -3.32 8.66 16.30
C THR A 105 -2.83 8.62 14.85
N LEU A 106 -3.09 7.54 14.11
CA LEU A 106 -2.66 7.35 12.73
C LEU A 106 -3.71 7.83 11.71
N ALA A 107 -4.78 8.48 12.17
CA ALA A 107 -5.87 8.97 11.33
C ALA A 107 -5.43 9.94 10.24
N ARG A 108 -4.47 10.81 10.55
CA ARG A 108 -4.01 11.87 9.64
C ARG A 108 -3.38 11.36 8.35
N LYS A 109 -2.91 10.12 8.35
CA LYS A 109 -2.28 9.48 7.19
C LYS A 109 -3.08 8.31 6.63
N THR A 110 -4.32 8.09 7.09
CA THR A 110 -5.14 6.96 6.67
C THR A 110 -6.37 7.43 5.88
N PHE A 111 -6.37 7.13 4.58
CA PHE A 111 -7.40 7.56 3.62
C PHE A 111 -8.04 6.37 2.90
N LEU A 112 -9.25 6.57 2.37
CA LEU A 112 -9.89 5.58 1.51
C LEU A 112 -9.39 5.71 0.07
N ILE A 113 -9.26 4.59 -0.63
CA ILE A 113 -8.90 4.60 -2.06
C ILE A 113 -9.81 5.50 -2.90
N GLY A 114 -11.12 5.54 -2.61
CA GLY A 114 -12.07 6.42 -3.31
C GLY A 114 -11.89 7.91 -2.99
N GLN A 115 -11.37 8.25 -1.80
CA GLN A 115 -11.01 9.63 -1.46
C GLN A 115 -9.75 10.05 -2.23
N VAL A 116 -8.74 9.19 -2.26
CA VAL A 116 -7.51 9.42 -3.03
C VAL A 116 -7.84 9.58 -4.52
N ALA A 117 -8.62 8.68 -5.10
CA ALA A 117 -9.01 8.75 -6.51
C ALA A 117 -9.74 10.05 -6.86
N ARG A 118 -10.65 10.51 -5.98
CA ARG A 118 -11.35 11.79 -6.15
C ARG A 118 -10.37 12.96 -6.11
N GLN A 119 -9.47 12.98 -5.13
CA GLN A 119 -8.49 14.05 -4.99
C GLN A 119 -7.54 14.12 -6.21
N LEU A 120 -7.14 12.98 -6.75
CA LEU A 120 -6.30 12.91 -7.95
C LEU A 120 -7.02 13.41 -9.20
N ALA A 121 -8.34 13.21 -9.31
CA ALA A 121 -9.13 13.71 -10.43
C ALA A 121 -9.21 15.25 -10.48
N ASP A 122 -9.03 15.91 -9.33
CA ASP A 122 -9.04 17.36 -9.21
C ASP A 122 -7.64 17.99 -9.40
N LEU A 123 -6.59 17.17 -9.56
CA LEU A 123 -5.24 17.67 -9.83
C LEU A 123 -5.11 18.13 -11.29
N PRO A 124 -4.35 19.21 -11.55
CA PRO A 124 -4.00 19.56 -12.91
C PRO A 124 -3.24 18.40 -13.58
N PRO A 125 -3.40 18.20 -14.89
CA PRO A 125 -2.64 17.19 -15.62
C PRO A 125 -1.14 17.45 -15.43
N ALA A 126 -0.40 16.36 -15.22
CA ALA A 126 1.05 16.34 -15.06
C ALA A 126 1.79 16.61 -16.37
#